data_AF-A0A525JFK1-F1
#
_entry.id   AF-A0A525JFK1-F1
#
_cell.length_a   1.000
_cell.length_b   1.000
_cell.length_c   1.000
_cell.angle_alpha   90.00
_cell.angle_beta   90.00
_cell.angle_gamma   90.00
#
_symmetry.space_group_name_H-M   'P 1'
#
loop_
_entity.id
_entity.type
_entity.pdbx_description
1 polymer ?
#
loop_
_entity_poly.entity_id
_entity_poly.type
_entity_poly.pdbx_seq_one_letter_code
_entity_poly.pdbx_strand_id
1 'polypeptide(L)'
;MRRFFTVAAVAAGLVLSPLAAPAAPTAGREGVPHYDHVFVILEENKDYGQIMSPASAPNIAGLAVKYGDAAQFFAEVHPSEANYVALLGGDTFGIHDDDAYYCDPGSTRPFCGGAKAPGYATHRVQVPHLGDQLLAIGLTWKGYYENLPEPGSGAVIAGDPKAANGMRTASLYASKHSGFMNFASVQDDPHRAERIVGFDQLDRDLASGQLPNFALIVPNQCNEMHGLHGDGVPADCDGNTDQDKSLIRRGDAYTGELVRRLQATPAWASKQNMAIIITFDEGSGGSVGGCCGIVPGSVANYGGGHIPTVVITNHGPRGVKDETPYSHYSLLRTLEDAFGVDGYLGHAKDTDAGVRPMVKLFAVGR
;
A
#
# COMPACT_ATOMS: atom_id res chain seq x y z
N MET A 1 -38.11 74.16 -17.63
CA MET A 1 -38.36 72.75 -17.22
C MET A 1 -37.01 72.05 -17.03
N ARG A 2 -36.53 71.93 -15.78
CA ARG A 2 -35.33 71.16 -15.44
C ARG A 2 -35.80 69.92 -14.67
N ARG A 3 -35.60 68.73 -15.26
CA ARG A 3 -35.90 67.44 -14.63
C ARG A 3 -34.71 67.03 -13.76
N PHE A 4 -34.95 66.84 -12.46
CA PHE A 4 -34.01 66.22 -11.55
C PHE A 4 -34.18 64.69 -11.62
N PHE A 5 -33.09 63.96 -11.81
CA PHE A 5 -33.04 62.50 -11.66
C PHE A 5 -32.45 62.18 -10.28
N THR A 6 -33.20 61.44 -9.47
CA THR A 6 -32.74 60.88 -8.20
C THR A 6 -32.14 59.50 -8.47
N VAL A 7 -30.87 59.29 -8.14
CA VAL A 7 -30.21 57.98 -8.19
C VAL A 7 -30.34 57.34 -6.81
N ALA A 8 -31.00 56.18 -6.74
CA ALA A 8 -31.04 55.34 -5.53
C ALA A 8 -29.82 54.42 -5.52
N ALA A 9 -28.98 54.51 -4.48
CA ALA A 9 -27.86 53.60 -4.26
C ALA A 9 -28.36 52.30 -3.60
N VAL A 10 -28.14 51.16 -4.25
CA VAL A 10 -28.36 49.83 -3.66
C VAL A 10 -27.05 49.37 -3.01
N ALA A 11 -27.03 49.26 -1.69
CA ALA A 11 -25.91 48.67 -0.96
C ALA A 11 -26.04 47.14 -0.96
N ALA A 12 -25.19 46.46 -1.73
CA ALA A 12 -25.07 45.00 -1.66
C ALA A 12 -24.20 44.64 -0.45
N GLY A 13 -24.81 44.06 0.59
CA GLY A 13 -24.09 43.50 1.73
C GLY A 13 -23.41 42.19 1.34
N LEU A 14 -22.09 42.14 1.40
CA LEU A 14 -21.33 40.89 1.34
C LEU A 14 -21.58 40.09 2.61
N VAL A 15 -22.26 38.95 2.48
CA VAL A 15 -22.33 37.93 3.53
C VAL A 15 -21.04 37.11 3.44
N LEU A 16 -20.10 37.36 4.35
CA LEU A 16 -18.94 36.51 4.55
C LEU A 16 -19.41 35.22 5.23
N SER A 17 -19.47 34.12 4.47
CA SER A 17 -19.62 32.78 5.06
C SER A 17 -18.41 32.50 5.96
N PRO A 18 -18.59 32.01 7.20
CA PRO A 18 -17.47 31.61 8.02
C PRO A 18 -16.79 30.41 7.35
N LEU A 19 -15.46 30.49 7.14
CA LEU A 19 -14.68 29.30 6.83
C LEU A 19 -14.87 28.30 7.98
N ALA A 20 -15.33 27.09 7.67
CA ALA A 20 -15.37 26.00 8.62
C ALA A 20 -13.93 25.75 9.14
N ALA A 21 -13.76 25.75 10.45
CA ALA A 21 -12.49 25.34 11.05
C ALA A 21 -12.19 23.89 10.64
N PRO A 22 -10.92 23.54 10.37
CA PRO A 22 -10.55 22.15 10.12
C PRO A 22 -10.99 21.30 11.32
N ALA A 23 -11.64 20.17 11.04
CA ALA A 23 -12.06 19.23 12.07
C ALA A 23 -10.84 18.78 12.89
N ALA A 24 -10.99 18.65 14.21
CA ALA A 24 -9.95 18.07 15.04
C ALA A 24 -9.67 16.62 14.56
N PRO A 25 -8.41 16.14 14.63
CA PRO A 25 -8.11 14.76 14.29
C PRO A 25 -9.01 13.83 15.10
N THR A 26 -9.71 12.92 14.43
CA THR A 26 -10.51 11.89 15.07
C THR A 26 -9.61 11.07 15.98
N ALA A 27 -10.03 10.85 17.23
CA ALA A 27 -9.29 9.95 18.12
C ALA A 27 -9.20 8.56 17.48
N GLY A 28 -8.05 7.91 17.64
CA GLY A 28 -7.89 6.52 17.20
C GLY A 28 -8.88 5.59 17.90
N ARG A 29 -9.21 4.47 17.24
CA ARG A 29 -10.30 3.56 17.64
C ARG A 29 -9.78 2.21 18.11
N GLU A 30 -10.62 1.47 18.83
CA GLU A 30 -10.33 0.09 19.29
C GLU A 30 -8.95 -0.10 19.97
N GLY A 31 -8.45 0.94 20.64
CA GLY A 31 -7.15 0.94 21.33
C GLY A 31 -5.95 1.25 20.44
N VAL A 32 -6.13 1.44 19.14
CA VAL A 32 -5.10 1.97 18.23
C VAL A 32 -5.06 3.49 18.37
N PRO A 33 -3.91 4.11 18.68
CA PRO A 33 -3.76 5.56 18.72
C PRO A 33 -3.98 6.21 17.34
N HIS A 34 -4.30 7.50 17.32
CA HIS A 34 -4.34 8.25 16.07
C HIS A 34 -2.95 8.37 15.44
N TYR A 35 -2.85 8.18 14.13
CA TYR A 35 -1.66 8.43 13.32
C TYR A 35 -1.92 9.51 12.28
N ASP A 36 -1.00 10.48 12.19
CA ASP A 36 -1.07 11.55 11.20
C ASP A 36 -0.59 11.07 9.83
N HIS A 37 0.42 10.20 9.83
CA HIS A 37 0.96 9.58 8.61
C HIS A 37 1.28 8.09 8.81
N VAL A 38 0.82 7.26 7.87
CA VAL A 38 1.18 5.84 7.79
C VAL A 38 1.69 5.50 6.40
N PHE A 39 2.88 4.93 6.33
CA PHE A 39 3.53 4.48 5.10
C PHE A 39 3.62 2.95 5.12
N VAL A 40 3.02 2.29 4.14
CA VAL A 40 3.19 0.85 3.93
C VAL A 40 4.15 0.67 2.77
N ILE A 41 5.32 0.12 3.03
CA ILE A 41 6.24 -0.39 2.02
C ILE A 41 5.88 -1.85 1.81
N LEU A 42 5.42 -2.17 0.60
CA LEU A 42 4.98 -3.52 0.23
C LEU A 42 6.05 -4.16 -0.66
N GLU A 43 6.57 -5.28 -0.18
CA GLU A 43 7.60 -6.10 -0.81
C GLU A 43 6.98 -7.42 -1.31
N GLU A 44 7.75 -8.27 -2.00
CA GLU A 44 7.20 -9.38 -2.78
C GLU A 44 7.75 -10.76 -2.43
N ASN A 45 6.84 -11.74 -2.34
CA ASN A 45 7.11 -13.17 -2.49
C ASN A 45 8.17 -13.74 -1.53
N LYS A 46 8.08 -13.47 -0.22
CA LYS A 46 9.04 -14.00 0.78
C LYS A 46 8.34 -14.51 2.02
N ASP A 47 8.76 -15.70 2.46
CA ASP A 47 8.40 -16.23 3.76
C ASP A 47 9.16 -15.49 4.87
N TYR A 48 8.51 -15.40 6.04
CA TYR A 48 9.06 -14.79 7.25
C TYR A 48 10.50 -15.24 7.54
N GLY A 49 10.77 -16.54 7.43
CA GLY A 49 12.08 -17.13 7.71
C GLY A 49 13.20 -16.71 6.75
N GLN A 50 12.88 -16.26 5.53
CA GLN A 50 13.87 -15.78 4.57
C GLN A 50 14.38 -14.39 4.92
N ILE A 51 13.52 -13.54 5.51
CA ILE A 51 13.79 -12.13 5.81
C ILE A 51 14.21 -11.90 7.25
N MET A 52 13.62 -12.61 8.21
CA MET A 52 13.89 -12.38 9.65
C MET A 52 15.23 -13.00 10.13
N SER A 53 16.23 -12.96 9.27
CA SER A 53 17.61 -13.33 9.52
C SER A 53 18.54 -12.18 9.11
N PRO A 54 19.35 -11.63 10.03
CA PRO A 54 20.33 -10.57 9.70
C PRO A 54 21.38 -10.99 8.66
N ALA A 55 21.57 -12.29 8.43
CA ALA A 55 22.47 -12.80 7.38
C ALA A 55 21.88 -12.65 5.98
N SER A 56 20.55 -12.62 5.85
CA SER A 56 19.84 -12.44 4.59
C SER A 56 19.46 -10.98 4.35
N ALA A 57 18.77 -10.37 5.32
CA ALA A 57 18.19 -9.04 5.23
C ALA A 57 18.56 -8.22 6.49
N PRO A 58 19.82 -7.75 6.61
CA PRO A 58 20.30 -7.06 7.80
C PRO A 58 19.52 -5.81 8.17
N ASN A 59 18.97 -5.07 7.20
CA ASN A 59 18.20 -3.85 7.48
C ASN A 59 16.82 -4.18 8.04
N ILE A 60 16.01 -4.98 7.34
CA ILE A 60 14.65 -5.33 7.75
C ILE A 60 14.67 -6.12 9.06
N ALA A 61 15.52 -7.15 9.18
CA ALA A 61 15.65 -7.91 10.42
C ALA A 61 16.15 -7.05 11.59
N GLY A 62 17.07 -6.11 11.32
CA GLY A 62 17.52 -5.14 12.31
C GLY A 62 16.42 -4.19 12.77
N LEU A 63 15.56 -3.75 11.85
CA LEU A 63 14.39 -2.92 12.15
C LEU A 63 13.36 -3.70 12.98
N ALA A 64 13.12 -4.98 12.68
CA ALA A 64 12.25 -5.86 13.46
C ALA A 64 12.72 -5.98 14.92
N VAL A 65 14.03 -6.19 15.14
CA VAL A 65 14.63 -6.22 16.48
C VAL A 65 14.52 -4.88 17.21
N LYS A 66 14.68 -3.77 16.49
CA LYS A 66 14.65 -2.42 17.08
C LYS A 66 13.24 -1.94 17.41
N TYR A 67 12.26 -2.24 16.55
CA TYR A 67 10.91 -1.70 16.60
C TYR A 67 9.89 -2.79 16.95
N GLY A 68 8.99 -3.13 16.03
CA GLY A 68 7.96 -4.15 16.21
C GLY A 68 8.04 -5.23 15.13
N ASP A 69 8.06 -6.49 15.56
CA ASP A 69 7.97 -7.70 14.73
C ASP A 69 6.59 -8.33 14.88
N ALA A 70 5.78 -8.33 13.82
CA ALA A 70 4.54 -9.09 13.76
C ALA A 70 4.89 -10.54 13.38
N ALA A 71 5.24 -11.33 14.39
CA ALA A 71 5.87 -12.63 14.22
C ALA A 71 4.98 -13.69 13.58
N GLN A 72 3.67 -13.46 13.53
CA GLN A 72 2.65 -14.36 12.97
C GLN A 72 1.73 -13.60 12.00
N PHE A 73 2.30 -13.03 10.93
CA PHE A 73 1.54 -12.34 9.89
C PHE A 73 1.40 -13.23 8.65
N PHE A 74 0.19 -13.36 8.09
CA PHE A 74 -0.08 -14.27 6.98
C PHE A 74 -0.79 -13.57 5.83
N ALA A 75 -0.39 -13.91 4.60
CA ALA A 75 -1.06 -13.46 3.39
C ALA A 75 -2.33 -14.29 3.10
N GLU A 76 -3.19 -13.76 2.24
CA GLU A 76 -4.52 -14.27 1.95
C GLU A 76 -4.50 -15.37 0.89
N VAL A 77 -3.66 -15.21 -0.14
CA VAL A 77 -3.71 -16.07 -1.33
C VAL A 77 -2.42 -16.01 -2.14
N HIS A 78 -2.33 -16.82 -3.19
CA HIS A 78 -1.46 -16.59 -4.35
C HIS A 78 -2.30 -16.46 -5.63
N PRO A 79 -1.89 -15.66 -6.64
CA PRO A 79 -0.68 -14.84 -6.69
C PRO A 79 -0.90 -13.40 -6.16
N SER A 80 0.11 -12.56 -6.35
CA SER A 80 0.31 -11.24 -5.74
C SER A 80 -0.88 -10.29 -5.77
N GLU A 81 -1.49 -10.04 -6.93
CA GLU A 81 -2.44 -8.92 -7.14
C GLU A 81 -3.56 -8.90 -6.10
N ALA A 82 -4.12 -10.07 -5.78
CA ALA A 82 -5.21 -10.22 -4.85
C ALA A 82 -4.86 -9.78 -3.42
N ASN A 83 -3.60 -9.92 -2.98
CA ASN A 83 -3.14 -9.49 -1.66
C ASN A 83 -3.08 -7.95 -1.56
N TYR A 84 -2.70 -7.25 -2.64
CA TYR A 84 -2.76 -5.78 -2.70
C TYR A 84 -4.20 -5.27 -2.60
N VAL A 85 -5.11 -5.95 -3.29
CA VAL A 85 -6.54 -5.63 -3.25
C VAL A 85 -7.14 -5.93 -1.87
N ALA A 86 -6.77 -7.05 -1.25
CA ALA A 86 -7.16 -7.42 0.10
C ALA A 86 -6.70 -6.39 1.14
N LEU A 87 -5.46 -5.91 1.06
CA LEU A 87 -4.93 -4.87 1.93
C LEU A 87 -5.70 -3.55 1.84
N LEU A 88 -6.18 -3.18 0.64
CA LEU A 88 -6.81 -1.87 0.40
C LEU A 88 -8.34 -1.89 0.51
N GLY A 89 -8.98 -3.00 0.12
CA GLY A 89 -10.43 -3.14 0.02
C GLY A 89 -11.03 -4.16 0.98
N GLY A 90 -10.20 -4.92 1.70
CA GLY A 90 -10.64 -5.89 2.70
C GLY A 90 -11.19 -7.20 2.13
N ASP A 91 -10.99 -7.50 0.85
CA ASP A 91 -11.39 -8.76 0.21
C ASP A 91 -10.52 -8.95 -1.04
N THR A 92 -10.34 -10.20 -1.48
CA THR A 92 -9.73 -10.48 -2.79
C THR A 92 -10.75 -10.29 -3.94
N PHE A 93 -12.04 -10.19 -3.62
CA PHE A 93 -13.16 -10.07 -4.55
C PHE A 93 -13.22 -11.20 -5.58
N GLY A 94 -12.63 -12.36 -5.25
CA GLY A 94 -12.50 -13.51 -6.13
C GLY A 94 -11.34 -13.45 -7.12
N ILE A 95 -10.55 -12.37 -7.12
CA ILE A 95 -9.31 -12.26 -7.91
C ILE A 95 -8.32 -13.31 -7.38
N HIS A 96 -7.73 -14.08 -8.29
CA HIS A 96 -6.79 -15.17 -7.98
C HIS A 96 -5.80 -15.40 -9.11
N ASP A 97 -5.51 -14.34 -9.88
CA ASP A 97 -4.48 -14.29 -10.90
C ASP A 97 -3.91 -12.86 -10.98
N ASP A 98 -2.95 -12.65 -11.87
CA ASP A 98 -2.21 -11.39 -12.05
C ASP A 98 -2.51 -10.72 -13.42
N ASP A 99 -3.66 -11.03 -14.04
CA ASP A 99 -4.09 -10.32 -15.25
C ASP A 99 -4.29 -8.82 -14.97
N ALA A 100 -4.29 -7.98 -16.01
CA ALA A 100 -4.36 -6.54 -15.79
C ALA A 100 -5.63 -6.10 -15.05
N TYR A 101 -5.48 -5.08 -14.19
CA TYR A 101 -6.53 -4.44 -13.36
C TYR A 101 -7.86 -4.08 -14.06
N TYR A 102 -7.89 -4.05 -15.40
CA TYR A 102 -9.06 -3.73 -16.21
C TYR A 102 -9.75 -4.97 -16.83
N CYS A 103 -9.26 -6.16 -16.53
CA CYS A 103 -9.74 -7.40 -17.13
C CYS A 103 -11.09 -7.81 -16.53
N ASP A 104 -11.97 -8.28 -17.42
CA ASP A 104 -13.31 -8.74 -17.12
C ASP A 104 -13.50 -10.17 -17.64
N PRO A 105 -14.47 -10.94 -17.11
CA PRO A 105 -14.79 -12.26 -17.63
C PRO A 105 -15.04 -12.24 -19.15
N GLY A 106 -14.32 -13.09 -19.87
CA GLY A 106 -14.35 -13.20 -21.33
C GLY A 106 -13.56 -12.14 -22.09
N SER A 107 -12.84 -11.23 -21.40
CA SER A 107 -12.02 -10.20 -22.03
C SER A 107 -10.99 -10.80 -23.00
N THR A 108 -10.81 -10.12 -24.12
CA THR A 108 -9.75 -10.42 -25.10
C THR A 108 -8.73 -9.29 -25.20
N ARG A 109 -8.77 -8.35 -24.25
CA ARG A 109 -7.82 -7.23 -24.20
C ARG A 109 -6.41 -7.77 -23.90
N PRO A 110 -5.35 -7.05 -24.29
CA PRO A 110 -3.99 -7.40 -23.88
C PRO A 110 -3.90 -7.58 -22.37
N PHE A 111 -3.09 -8.53 -21.92
CA PHE A 111 -2.88 -8.87 -20.50
C PHE A 111 -4.12 -9.43 -19.77
N CYS A 112 -5.13 -9.91 -20.50
CA CYS A 112 -6.26 -10.66 -19.93
C CYS A 112 -6.23 -12.12 -20.40
N GLY A 113 -5.11 -12.82 -20.14
CA GLY A 113 -4.88 -14.16 -20.67
C GLY A 113 -5.76 -15.21 -20.00
N GLY A 114 -6.01 -15.04 -18.70
CA GLY A 114 -6.83 -15.89 -17.85
C GLY A 114 -8.34 -15.64 -17.99
N ALA A 115 -8.75 -14.49 -18.54
CA ALA A 115 -10.14 -14.02 -18.57
C ALA A 115 -11.20 -14.99 -19.13
N LYS A 116 -10.82 -16.02 -19.90
CA LYS A 116 -11.75 -17.03 -20.44
C LYS A 116 -11.97 -18.23 -19.50
N ALA A 117 -11.25 -18.32 -18.40
CA ALA A 117 -11.37 -19.41 -17.44
C ALA A 117 -12.74 -19.37 -16.75
N PRO A 118 -13.38 -20.53 -16.47
CA PRO A 118 -14.58 -20.58 -15.65
C PRO A 118 -14.31 -20.01 -14.26
N GLY A 119 -15.16 -19.12 -13.77
CA GLY A 119 -15.00 -18.52 -12.45
C GLY A 119 -14.01 -17.36 -12.38
N TYR A 120 -13.50 -16.87 -13.52
CA TYR A 120 -12.70 -15.64 -13.58
C TYR A 120 -13.47 -14.46 -12.96
N ALA A 121 -12.84 -13.73 -12.05
CA ALA A 121 -13.41 -12.55 -11.40
C ALA A 121 -13.12 -11.31 -12.23
N THR A 122 -13.93 -10.25 -12.08
CA THR A 122 -13.54 -8.94 -12.64
C THR A 122 -12.40 -8.37 -11.80
N HIS A 123 -11.37 -7.85 -12.47
CA HIS A 123 -10.28 -7.13 -11.81
C HIS A 123 -10.67 -5.66 -11.57
N ARG A 124 -11.82 -5.22 -12.11
CA ARG A 124 -12.41 -3.91 -11.89
C ARG A 124 -13.39 -3.95 -10.72
N VAL A 125 -12.86 -3.76 -9.52
CA VAL A 125 -13.56 -3.77 -8.24
C VAL A 125 -14.42 -2.52 -8.08
N GLN A 126 -15.73 -2.70 -7.84
CA GLN A 126 -16.72 -1.61 -7.72
C GLN A 126 -17.18 -1.39 -6.26
N VAL A 127 -16.23 -1.42 -5.32
CA VAL A 127 -16.47 -1.10 -3.92
C VAL A 127 -15.46 -0.06 -3.42
N PRO A 128 -15.72 0.63 -2.30
CA PRO A 128 -14.76 1.56 -1.72
C PRO A 128 -13.46 0.86 -1.28
N HIS A 129 -12.35 1.58 -1.34
CA HIS A 129 -11.06 1.20 -0.75
C HIS A 129 -10.67 2.17 0.38
N LEU A 130 -9.59 1.88 1.12
CA LEU A 130 -9.11 2.71 2.23
C LEU A 130 -8.96 4.19 1.84
N GLY A 131 -8.32 4.46 0.69
CA GLY A 131 -8.24 5.82 0.14
C GLY A 131 -9.59 6.55 -0.02
N ASP A 132 -10.67 5.87 -0.40
CA ASP A 132 -12.01 6.47 -0.48
C ASP A 132 -12.53 6.85 0.92
N GLN A 133 -12.32 5.98 1.92
CA GLN A 133 -12.67 6.27 3.32
C GLN A 133 -11.89 7.48 3.84
N LEU A 134 -10.60 7.59 3.53
CA LEU A 134 -9.76 8.72 3.94
C LEU A 134 -10.24 10.03 3.31
N LEU A 135 -10.54 10.03 2.01
CA LEU A 135 -11.07 11.22 1.33
C LEU A 135 -12.42 11.65 1.92
N ALA A 136 -13.28 10.71 2.31
CA ALA A 136 -14.57 11.01 2.91
C ALA A 136 -14.47 11.78 4.25
N ILE A 137 -13.34 11.65 4.96
CA ILE A 137 -13.07 12.38 6.21
C ILE A 137 -12.04 13.51 6.04
N GLY A 138 -11.72 13.88 4.80
CA GLY A 138 -10.81 14.99 4.48
C GLY A 138 -9.32 14.67 4.65
N LEU A 139 -8.96 13.40 4.75
CA LEU A 139 -7.57 12.93 4.75
C LEU A 139 -7.11 12.62 3.32
N THR A 140 -5.79 12.53 3.17
CA THR A 140 -5.12 12.36 1.87
C THR A 140 -4.44 11.00 1.76
N TRP A 141 -4.34 10.48 0.54
CA TRP A 141 -3.60 9.26 0.27
C TRP A 141 -2.84 9.36 -1.06
N LYS A 142 -1.76 8.59 -1.18
CA LYS A 142 -1.01 8.40 -2.44
C LYS A 142 -0.51 6.96 -2.57
N GLY A 143 -0.46 6.46 -3.80
CA GLY A 143 0.34 5.30 -4.19
C GLY A 143 1.62 5.77 -4.88
N TYR A 144 2.77 5.37 -4.36
CA TYR A 144 4.08 5.62 -4.94
C TYR A 144 4.64 4.33 -5.53
N TYR A 145 4.90 4.33 -6.83
CA TYR A 145 5.35 3.14 -7.56
C TYR A 145 6.67 3.44 -8.27
N GLU A 146 7.71 2.66 -7.99
CA GLU A 146 9.00 2.85 -8.65
C GLU A 146 8.88 2.49 -10.15
N ASN A 147 9.53 3.29 -11.00
CA ASN A 147 9.47 3.17 -12.46
C ASN A 147 8.06 3.27 -13.08
N LEU A 148 7.08 3.83 -12.36
CA LEU A 148 5.84 4.28 -12.98
C LEU A 148 6.17 5.27 -14.12
N PRO A 149 5.71 5.04 -15.37
CA PRO A 149 6.09 5.86 -16.53
C PRO A 149 5.78 7.35 -16.37
N GLU A 150 4.56 7.64 -15.90
CA GLU A 150 4.10 8.98 -15.61
C GLU A 150 3.05 8.97 -14.49
N PRO A 151 2.85 10.09 -13.77
CA PRO A 151 1.74 10.22 -12.84
C PRO A 151 0.39 9.85 -13.46
N GLY A 152 -0.34 8.95 -12.82
CA GLY A 152 -1.64 8.45 -13.27
C GLY A 152 -1.58 7.48 -14.46
N SER A 153 -0.40 6.97 -14.82
CA SER A 153 -0.24 6.00 -15.91
C SER A 153 -1.15 4.79 -15.74
N GLY A 154 -1.71 4.33 -16.86
CA GLY A 154 -2.49 3.09 -16.94
C GLY A 154 -1.69 1.91 -17.48
N ALA A 155 -0.36 2.02 -17.58
CA ALA A 155 0.52 0.97 -18.06
C ALA A 155 0.35 -0.31 -17.23
N VAL A 156 0.37 -1.48 -17.89
CA VAL A 156 0.36 -2.78 -17.19
C VAL A 156 1.76 -3.18 -16.79
N ILE A 157 2.73 -2.93 -17.66
CA ILE A 157 4.16 -3.11 -17.40
C ILE A 157 4.93 -1.92 -18.00
N ALA A 158 6.05 -1.57 -17.38
CA ALA A 158 6.97 -0.59 -17.94
C ALA A 158 8.41 -0.83 -17.50
N GLY A 159 9.36 -0.41 -18.34
CA GLY A 159 10.77 -0.40 -17.97
C GLY A 159 11.22 0.91 -17.35
N ASP A 160 12.53 1.09 -17.20
CA ASP A 160 13.08 2.33 -16.66
C ASP A 160 12.74 3.54 -17.56
N PRO A 161 11.92 4.51 -17.09
CA PRO A 161 11.55 5.68 -17.88
C PRO A 161 12.75 6.59 -18.18
N LYS A 162 13.88 6.41 -17.48
CA LYS A 162 15.12 7.17 -17.68
C LYS A 162 16.11 6.48 -18.63
N ALA A 163 15.78 5.30 -19.14
CA ALA A 163 16.64 4.59 -20.08
C ALA A 163 16.77 5.35 -21.41
N ALA A 164 17.98 5.35 -21.97
CA ALA A 164 18.22 5.94 -23.29
C ALA A 164 17.44 5.20 -24.39
N ASN A 165 16.98 5.97 -25.39
CA ASN A 165 16.23 5.45 -26.53
C ASN A 165 16.93 4.26 -27.21
N GLY A 166 16.17 3.21 -27.47
CA GLY A 166 16.66 2.00 -28.14
C GLY A 166 17.29 0.95 -27.21
N MET A 167 17.46 1.24 -25.91
CA MET A 167 17.79 0.20 -24.94
C MET A 167 16.58 -0.68 -24.64
N ARG A 168 16.79 -2.01 -24.67
CA ARG A 168 15.82 -2.94 -24.08
C ARG A 168 15.93 -2.83 -22.57
N THR A 169 14.84 -2.45 -21.93
CA THR A 169 14.73 -2.39 -20.47
C THR A 169 13.89 -3.55 -19.97
N ALA A 170 14.33 -4.15 -18.87
CA ALA A 170 13.48 -5.05 -18.09
C ALA A 170 12.18 -4.34 -17.69
N SER A 171 11.07 -5.10 -17.58
CA SER A 171 9.77 -4.58 -17.13
C SER A 171 9.77 -4.31 -15.62
N LEU A 172 10.51 -3.30 -15.17
CA LEU A 172 10.69 -2.98 -13.75
C LEU A 172 9.37 -2.69 -13.03
N TYR A 173 8.46 -1.95 -13.64
CA TYR A 173 7.12 -1.68 -13.10
C TYR A 173 6.12 -2.74 -13.58
N ALA A 174 5.24 -3.18 -12.67
CA ALA A 174 4.08 -4.02 -12.98
C ALA A 174 2.84 -3.54 -12.21
N SER A 175 1.72 -3.38 -12.92
CA SER A 175 0.47 -2.87 -12.33
C SER A 175 -0.19 -3.83 -11.36
N LYS A 176 0.13 -5.14 -11.42
CA LYS A 176 -0.35 -6.12 -10.46
C LYS A 176 0.08 -5.80 -9.01
N HIS A 177 1.18 -5.06 -8.84
CA HIS A 177 1.62 -4.54 -7.53
C HIS A 177 1.04 -3.14 -7.23
N SER A 178 0.10 -2.66 -8.05
CA SER A 178 -0.55 -1.36 -7.92
C SER A 178 -2.03 -1.52 -7.56
N GLY A 179 -2.34 -2.16 -6.42
CA GLY A 179 -3.71 -2.55 -6.05
C GLY A 179 -4.78 -1.45 -6.11
N PHE A 180 -4.41 -0.17 -5.94
CA PHE A 180 -5.36 0.94 -6.16
C PHE A 180 -5.95 0.94 -7.58
N MET A 181 -5.20 0.49 -8.59
CA MET A 181 -5.64 0.42 -9.98
C MET A 181 -6.79 -0.57 -10.20
N ASN A 182 -7.00 -1.54 -9.30
CA ASN A 182 -8.14 -2.47 -9.38
C ASN A 182 -9.47 -1.81 -9.04
N PHE A 183 -9.47 -0.70 -8.30
CA PHE A 183 -10.71 -0.05 -7.89
C PHE A 183 -11.23 0.91 -8.95
N ALA A 184 -12.50 0.75 -9.30
CA ALA A 184 -13.21 1.59 -10.25
C ALA A 184 -13.14 3.08 -9.89
N SER A 185 -13.20 3.41 -8.59
CA SER A 185 -13.07 4.78 -8.08
C SER A 185 -11.73 5.43 -8.45
N VAL A 186 -10.65 4.65 -8.60
CA VAL A 186 -9.34 5.12 -9.05
C VAL A 186 -9.21 5.08 -10.57
N GLN A 187 -9.71 4.02 -11.22
CA GLN A 187 -9.65 3.90 -12.68
C GLN A 187 -10.35 5.07 -13.38
N ASP A 188 -11.47 5.51 -12.82
CA ASP A 188 -12.31 6.58 -13.36
C ASP A 188 -11.96 7.98 -12.78
N ASP A 189 -11.00 8.08 -11.85
CA ASP A 189 -10.66 9.33 -11.17
C ASP A 189 -9.96 10.33 -12.13
N PRO A 190 -10.56 11.50 -12.42
CA PRO A 190 -9.90 12.52 -13.24
C PRO A 190 -8.65 13.12 -12.57
N HIS A 191 -8.49 12.95 -11.25
CA HIS A 191 -7.34 13.41 -10.46
C HIS A 191 -6.33 12.29 -10.16
N ARG A 192 -6.41 11.14 -10.85
CA ARG A 192 -5.49 10.01 -10.61
C ARG A 192 -4.02 10.39 -10.66
N ALA A 193 -3.64 11.34 -11.53
CA ALA A 193 -2.28 11.86 -11.65
C ALA A 193 -1.75 12.56 -10.39
N GLU A 194 -2.61 12.92 -9.44
CA GLU A 194 -2.22 13.49 -8.14
C GLU A 194 -1.95 12.42 -7.08
N ARG A 195 -2.49 11.19 -7.27
CA ARG A 195 -2.52 10.12 -6.27
C ARG A 195 -1.69 8.89 -6.64
N ILE A 196 -1.65 8.52 -7.91
CA ILE A 196 -0.84 7.40 -8.42
C ILE A 196 0.39 8.00 -9.08
N VAL A 197 1.54 7.93 -8.42
CA VAL A 197 2.72 8.71 -8.79
C VAL A 197 3.99 7.87 -8.72
N GLY A 198 5.01 8.31 -9.44
CA GLY A 198 6.33 7.68 -9.42
C GLY A 198 7.19 8.11 -8.22
N PHE A 199 8.31 7.43 -8.02
CA PHE A 199 9.27 7.76 -6.95
C PHE A 199 9.90 9.16 -7.09
N ASP A 200 9.95 9.73 -8.29
CA ASP A 200 10.36 11.15 -8.44
C ASP A 200 9.41 12.09 -7.67
N GLN A 201 8.13 11.73 -7.50
CA GLN A 201 7.20 12.48 -6.64
C GLN A 201 7.40 12.15 -5.17
N LEU A 202 7.69 10.89 -4.82
CA LEU A 202 8.07 10.51 -3.45
C LEU A 202 9.25 11.36 -2.97
N ASP A 203 10.30 11.48 -3.79
CA ASP A 203 11.48 12.29 -3.51
C ASP A 203 11.12 13.76 -3.22
N ARG A 204 10.23 14.35 -4.02
CA ARG A 204 9.75 15.74 -3.84
C ARG A 204 8.91 15.89 -2.57
N ASP A 205 8.03 14.95 -2.29
CA ASP A 205 7.14 14.99 -1.13
C ASP A 205 7.95 14.85 0.17
N LEU A 206 8.92 13.93 0.21
CA LEU A 206 9.84 13.78 1.34
C LEU A 206 10.71 15.03 1.56
N ALA A 207 11.22 15.63 0.48
CA ALA A 207 12.06 16.83 0.57
C ALA A 207 11.28 18.07 1.01
N SER A 208 10.02 18.20 0.60
CA SER A 208 9.16 19.35 0.92
C SER A 208 8.32 19.18 2.19
N GLY A 209 8.23 17.96 2.74
CA GLY A 209 7.37 17.64 3.87
C GLY A 209 5.88 17.55 3.52
N GLN A 210 5.53 17.50 2.23
CA GLN A 210 4.15 17.34 1.74
C GLN A 210 3.73 15.87 1.74
N LEU A 211 3.69 15.29 2.94
CA LEU A 211 3.40 13.88 3.14
C LEU A 211 1.88 13.64 3.13
N PRO A 212 1.39 12.58 2.45
CA PRO A 212 -0.02 12.18 2.55
C PRO A 212 -0.30 11.54 3.92
N ASN A 213 -1.57 11.46 4.33
CA ASN A 213 -1.92 10.72 5.56
C ASN A 213 -1.66 9.22 5.39
N PHE A 214 -1.99 8.65 4.24
CA PHE A 214 -1.65 7.27 3.89
C PHE A 214 -0.79 7.20 2.63
N ALA A 215 0.26 6.39 2.66
CA ALA A 215 1.06 6.08 1.49
C ALA A 215 1.22 4.57 1.33
N LEU A 216 0.86 4.04 0.16
CA LEU A 216 1.35 2.73 -0.29
C LEU A 216 2.59 2.97 -1.16
N ILE A 217 3.74 2.42 -0.77
CA ILE A 217 5.03 2.57 -1.45
C ILE A 217 5.44 1.19 -1.94
N VAL A 218 5.63 1.06 -3.25
CA VAL A 218 5.96 -0.21 -3.89
C VAL A 218 7.23 0.01 -4.73
N PRO A 219 8.38 -0.54 -4.31
CA PRO A 219 9.58 -0.58 -5.14
C PRO A 219 9.34 -1.36 -6.44
N ASN A 220 10.26 -1.29 -7.39
CA ASN A 220 10.10 -2.03 -8.65
C ASN A 220 10.38 -3.53 -8.44
N GLN A 221 10.07 -4.36 -9.45
CA GLN A 221 10.24 -5.82 -9.38
C GLN A 221 11.63 -6.29 -8.96
N CYS A 222 12.68 -5.50 -9.16
CA CYS A 222 14.01 -5.83 -8.65
C CYS A 222 14.19 -5.44 -7.18
N ASN A 223 13.70 -4.27 -6.79
CA ASN A 223 13.92 -3.67 -5.49
C ASN A 223 12.90 -4.12 -4.43
N GLU A 224 11.76 -4.68 -4.84
CA GLU A 224 10.76 -5.26 -3.94
C GLU A 224 10.99 -6.77 -3.67
N MET A 225 12.10 -7.32 -4.19
CA MET A 225 12.49 -8.72 -4.05
C MET A 225 11.66 -9.73 -4.87
N HIS A 226 10.78 -9.32 -5.78
CA HIS A 226 10.10 -10.25 -6.70
C HIS A 226 11.09 -10.90 -7.68
N GLY A 227 11.97 -10.09 -8.27
CA GLY A 227 12.92 -10.47 -9.30
C GLY A 227 12.30 -10.48 -10.71
N LEU A 228 13.16 -10.51 -11.72
CA LEU A 228 12.81 -10.61 -13.14
C LEU A 228 13.71 -11.64 -13.83
N HIS A 229 13.46 -11.91 -15.11
CA HIS A 229 14.32 -12.75 -15.94
C HIS A 229 14.46 -12.20 -17.35
N GLY A 230 15.62 -12.44 -17.97
CA GLY A 230 15.85 -12.17 -19.38
C GLY A 230 16.65 -10.91 -19.68
N ASP A 231 16.59 -10.48 -20.95
CA ASP A 231 17.42 -9.39 -21.47
C ASP A 231 17.23 -8.09 -20.68
N GLY A 232 18.34 -7.47 -20.27
CA GLY A 232 18.34 -6.18 -19.57
C GLY A 232 18.02 -6.26 -18.08
N VAL A 233 17.81 -7.47 -17.52
CA VAL A 233 17.66 -7.69 -16.09
C VAL A 233 19.05 -7.69 -15.42
N PRO A 234 19.28 -6.86 -14.39
CA PRO A 234 20.53 -6.90 -13.62
C PRO A 234 20.76 -8.27 -12.97
N ALA A 235 22.03 -8.70 -12.87
CA ALA A 235 22.36 -10.02 -12.36
C ALA A 235 21.82 -10.30 -10.96
N ASP A 236 21.78 -9.29 -10.09
CA ASP A 236 21.23 -9.33 -8.73
C ASP A 236 19.70 -9.13 -8.66
N CYS A 237 19.02 -9.11 -9.81
CA CYS A 237 17.55 -9.10 -9.97
C CYS A 237 17.04 -10.39 -10.64
N ASP A 238 17.95 -11.19 -11.20
CA ASP A 238 17.60 -12.38 -11.97
C ASP A 238 17.16 -13.54 -11.05
N GLY A 239 15.86 -13.77 -10.85
CA GLY A 239 15.29 -14.54 -9.71
C GLY A 239 15.36 -16.09 -9.72
N ASN A 240 16.41 -16.75 -10.24
CA ASN A 240 16.40 -18.21 -10.46
C ASN A 240 17.24 -18.96 -9.41
N THR A 241 16.67 -19.17 -8.21
CA THR A 241 17.07 -20.12 -7.13
C THR A 241 18.40 -19.92 -6.37
N ASP A 242 19.51 -19.51 -6.98
CA ASP A 242 20.73 -19.06 -6.24
C ASP A 242 20.69 -17.55 -5.94
N GLN A 243 19.74 -16.87 -6.59
CA GLN A 243 19.62 -15.44 -6.67
C GLN A 243 18.66 -14.84 -5.65
N ASP A 244 17.90 -15.66 -4.92
CA ASP A 244 17.06 -15.20 -3.81
C ASP A 244 17.88 -14.41 -2.80
N LYS A 245 19.12 -14.82 -2.53
CA LYS A 245 19.98 -14.09 -1.58
C LYS A 245 20.45 -12.74 -2.13
N SER A 246 20.78 -12.63 -3.42
CA SER A 246 21.14 -11.33 -4.04
C SER A 246 19.94 -10.41 -4.13
N LEU A 247 18.79 -10.98 -4.51
CA LEU A 247 17.52 -10.31 -4.62
C LEU A 247 17.05 -9.78 -3.27
N ILE A 248 17.06 -10.62 -2.22
CA ILE A 248 16.78 -10.20 -0.84
C ILE A 248 17.76 -9.12 -0.40
N ARG A 249 19.08 -9.26 -0.67
CA ARG A 249 20.05 -8.23 -0.29
C ARG A 249 19.82 -6.90 -1.02
N ARG A 250 19.46 -6.93 -2.31
CA ARG A 250 19.11 -5.73 -3.07
C ARG A 250 17.91 -5.06 -2.42
N GLY A 251 16.81 -5.78 -2.24
CA GLY A 251 15.60 -5.21 -1.71
C GLY A 251 15.80 -4.72 -0.27
N ASP A 252 16.41 -5.53 0.60
CA ASP A 252 16.72 -5.14 1.98
C ASP A 252 17.50 -3.82 2.07
N ALA A 253 18.51 -3.64 1.22
CA ALA A 253 19.26 -2.39 1.16
C ALA A 253 18.39 -1.22 0.68
N TYR A 254 17.52 -1.45 -0.30
CA TYR A 254 16.61 -0.46 -0.86
C TYR A 254 15.50 -0.07 0.12
N THR A 255 14.80 -1.03 0.73
CA THR A 255 13.82 -0.84 1.80
C THR A 255 14.46 -0.13 2.99
N GLY A 256 15.67 -0.53 3.38
CA GLY A 256 16.45 0.14 4.43
C GLY A 256 16.68 1.62 4.11
N GLU A 257 17.03 1.95 2.88
CA GLU A 257 17.17 3.34 2.43
C GLU A 257 15.86 4.12 2.50
N LEU A 258 14.76 3.55 2.01
CA LEU A 258 13.44 4.18 2.06
C LEU A 258 13.03 4.50 3.50
N VAL A 259 13.21 3.55 4.43
CA VAL A 259 12.95 3.76 5.85
C VAL A 259 13.81 4.88 6.40
N ARG A 260 15.12 4.93 6.09
CA ARG A 260 16.01 6.02 6.54
C ARG A 260 15.53 7.37 6.04
N ARG A 261 15.10 7.46 4.79
CA ARG A 261 14.60 8.71 4.17
C ARG A 261 13.30 9.17 4.82
N LEU A 262 12.37 8.26 5.10
CA LEU A 262 11.13 8.56 5.84
C LEU A 262 11.44 9.04 7.26
N GLN A 263 12.35 8.38 7.97
CA GLN A 263 12.78 8.76 9.31
C GLN A 263 13.55 10.10 9.36
N ALA A 264 14.11 10.54 8.23
CA ALA A 264 14.80 11.81 8.10
C ALA A 264 13.87 13.01 7.86
N THR A 265 12.57 12.77 7.61
CA THR A 265 11.61 13.87 7.41
C THR A 265 11.40 14.68 8.70
N PRO A 266 11.12 15.99 8.61
CA PRO A 266 10.80 16.79 9.80
C PRO A 266 9.58 16.26 10.56
N ALA A 267 8.62 15.66 9.86
CA ALA A 267 7.43 15.07 10.46
C ALA A 267 7.79 13.93 11.45
N TRP A 268 8.80 13.11 11.13
CA TRP A 268 9.22 11.98 11.97
C TRP A 268 9.71 12.44 13.35
N ALA A 269 10.43 13.56 13.40
CA ALA A 269 10.92 14.16 14.65
C ALA A 269 9.90 15.11 15.32
N SER A 270 8.71 15.29 14.73
CA SER A 270 7.66 16.17 15.26
C SER A 270 6.79 15.45 16.29
N LYS A 271 5.75 16.11 16.78
CA LYS A 271 4.75 15.50 17.67
C LYS A 271 3.72 14.63 16.93
N GLN A 272 3.74 14.65 15.60
CA GLN A 272 2.85 13.83 14.79
C GLN A 272 3.20 12.36 14.96
N ASN A 273 2.21 11.50 15.08
CA ASN A 273 2.42 10.06 15.13
C ASN A 273 2.61 9.54 13.71
N MET A 274 3.75 8.90 13.47
CA MET A 274 4.09 8.31 12.18
C MET A 274 4.40 6.83 12.33
N ALA A 275 3.87 6.02 11.40
CA ALA A 275 4.19 4.61 11.28
C ALA A 275 4.75 4.31 9.87
N ILE A 276 5.76 3.46 9.82
CA ILE A 276 6.27 2.82 8.60
C ILE A 276 6.08 1.32 8.80
N ILE A 277 5.34 0.68 7.91
CA ILE A 277 5.11 -0.75 7.90
C ILE A 277 5.87 -1.31 6.72
N ILE A 278 6.68 -2.34 6.95
CA ILE A 278 7.26 -3.16 5.91
C ILE A 278 6.51 -4.48 5.95
N THR A 279 5.85 -4.86 4.88
CA THR A 279 5.16 -6.15 4.76
C THR A 279 5.35 -6.71 3.37
N PHE A 280 4.91 -7.94 3.14
CA PHE A 280 5.03 -8.63 1.88
C PHE A 280 3.64 -8.99 1.36
N ASP A 281 3.46 -9.08 0.06
CA ASP A 281 2.20 -9.49 -0.54
C ASP A 281 1.85 -10.94 -0.14
N GLU A 282 2.77 -11.88 -0.35
CA GLU A 282 2.66 -13.31 -0.14
C GLU A 282 4.02 -13.98 0.15
N GLY A 283 3.97 -15.25 0.54
CA GLY A 283 5.13 -16.09 0.82
C GLY A 283 5.84 -16.54 -0.46
N SER A 284 6.86 -17.38 -0.34
CA SER A 284 7.48 -17.98 -1.53
C SER A 284 6.54 -19.01 -2.18
N GLY A 285 6.60 -19.14 -3.51
CA GLY A 285 5.68 -19.95 -4.32
C GLY A 285 5.34 -21.33 -3.73
N GLY A 286 4.10 -21.46 -3.24
CA GLY A 286 3.55 -22.68 -2.61
C GLY A 286 3.37 -22.59 -1.09
N SER A 287 3.72 -21.48 -0.46
CA SER A 287 3.45 -21.21 0.95
C SER A 287 1.94 -21.00 1.16
N VAL A 288 1.26 -21.92 1.83
CA VAL A 288 -0.21 -21.87 2.02
C VAL A 288 -0.63 -21.59 3.46
N GLY A 289 0.30 -21.07 4.27
CA GLY A 289 -0.01 -20.61 5.63
C GLY A 289 -1.06 -19.49 5.61
N GLY A 290 -1.88 -19.42 6.63
CA GLY A 290 -2.90 -18.38 6.73
C GLY A 290 -3.45 -18.23 8.15
N CYS A 291 -4.14 -17.13 8.41
CA CYS A 291 -5.03 -16.99 9.57
C CYS A 291 -6.25 -16.13 9.24
N CYS A 292 -7.09 -15.87 10.24
CA CYS A 292 -7.87 -14.63 10.25
C CYS A 292 -8.87 -14.47 9.10
N GLY A 293 -9.67 -15.50 8.82
CA GLY A 293 -10.71 -15.46 7.78
C GLY A 293 -10.35 -16.14 6.45
N ILE A 294 -9.20 -16.82 6.36
CA ILE A 294 -8.93 -17.74 5.24
C ILE A 294 -9.95 -18.88 5.20
N VAL A 295 -10.18 -19.39 3.99
CA VAL A 295 -11.02 -20.56 3.73
C VAL A 295 -10.16 -21.61 3.02
N PRO A 296 -9.62 -22.61 3.75
CA PRO A 296 -8.80 -23.66 3.14
C PRO A 296 -9.53 -24.35 1.98
N GLY A 297 -8.89 -24.42 0.82
CA GLY A 297 -9.47 -25.00 -0.40
C GLY A 297 -10.37 -24.03 -1.20
N SER A 298 -10.52 -22.78 -0.78
CA SER A 298 -11.03 -21.70 -1.64
C SER A 298 -10.12 -21.51 -2.84
N VAL A 299 -10.65 -20.94 -3.92
CA VAL A 299 -9.85 -20.56 -5.10
C VAL A 299 -9.14 -19.22 -4.96
N ALA A 300 -9.64 -18.34 -4.08
CA ALA A 300 -9.21 -16.94 -4.02
C ALA A 300 -8.90 -16.44 -2.59
N ASN A 301 -8.87 -17.31 -1.58
CA ASN A 301 -8.55 -16.95 -0.20
C ASN A 301 -8.18 -18.20 0.62
N TYR A 302 -7.15 -18.93 0.18
CA TYR A 302 -6.78 -20.23 0.73
C TYR A 302 -5.54 -20.20 1.64
N GLY A 303 -4.91 -19.03 1.82
CA GLY A 303 -3.63 -18.84 2.48
C GLY A 303 -2.51 -18.58 1.48
N GLY A 304 -1.79 -17.48 1.67
CA GLY A 304 -0.66 -17.04 0.86
C GLY A 304 0.69 -17.18 1.56
N GLY A 305 0.74 -17.77 2.76
CA GLY A 305 1.99 -18.04 3.47
C GLY A 305 2.22 -17.18 4.71
N HIS A 306 3.21 -17.60 5.51
CA HIS A 306 3.68 -16.83 6.68
C HIS A 306 4.69 -15.79 6.22
N ILE A 307 4.32 -14.52 6.24
CA ILE A 307 5.07 -13.41 5.65
C ILE A 307 5.76 -12.52 6.70
N PRO A 308 6.89 -11.88 6.36
CA PRO A 308 7.53 -10.88 7.22
C PRO A 308 6.63 -9.64 7.36
N THR A 309 6.48 -9.11 8.58
CA THR A 309 5.86 -7.80 8.78
C THR A 309 6.51 -7.06 9.95
N VAL A 310 6.99 -5.85 9.70
CA VAL A 310 7.70 -4.99 10.66
C VAL A 310 6.95 -3.68 10.79
N VAL A 311 6.70 -3.24 12.03
CA VAL A 311 6.03 -1.97 12.34
C VAL A 311 7.03 -1.05 13.03
N ILE A 312 7.26 0.12 12.43
CA ILE A 312 8.25 1.11 12.86
C ILE A 312 7.51 2.42 13.16
N THR A 313 7.47 2.80 14.43
CA THR A 313 6.74 3.99 14.88
C THR A 313 7.69 5.01 15.49
N ASN A 314 7.46 6.31 15.30
CA ASN A 314 8.33 7.33 15.90
C ASN A 314 8.15 7.44 17.43
N HIS A 315 6.92 7.31 17.93
CA HIS A 315 6.58 7.40 19.35
C HIS A 315 6.13 6.09 20.00
N GLY A 316 6.11 4.99 19.26
CA GLY A 316 5.65 3.71 19.80
C GLY A 316 6.74 2.86 20.45
N PRO A 317 6.43 1.58 20.70
CA PRO A 317 7.31 0.71 21.46
C PRO A 317 8.54 0.25 20.65
N ARG A 318 9.48 -0.37 21.35
CA ARG A 318 10.76 -0.86 20.81
C ARG A 318 10.99 -2.30 21.27
N GLY A 319 11.59 -3.12 20.42
CA GLY A 319 11.87 -4.53 20.71
C GLY A 319 10.62 -5.36 21.00
N VAL A 320 9.48 -5.02 20.39
CA VAL A 320 8.24 -5.79 20.55
C VAL A 320 8.23 -6.91 19.53
N LYS A 321 8.04 -8.13 20.02
CA LYS A 321 7.66 -9.27 19.18
C LYS A 321 6.23 -9.65 19.52
N ASP A 322 5.33 -9.52 18.56
CA ASP A 322 3.92 -9.87 18.73
C ASP A 322 3.60 -11.17 17.99
N GLU A 323 3.22 -12.20 18.74
CA GLU A 323 2.86 -13.52 18.21
C GLU A 323 1.36 -13.66 17.91
N THR A 324 0.60 -12.56 18.03
CA THR A 324 -0.81 -12.54 17.63
C THR A 324 -0.91 -12.82 16.12
N PRO A 325 -1.75 -13.77 15.67
CA PRO A 325 -2.00 -13.98 14.25
C PRO A 325 -2.63 -12.75 13.61
N TYR A 326 -2.02 -12.27 12.52
CA TYR A 326 -2.49 -11.13 11.72
C TYR A 326 -2.49 -11.49 10.23
N SER A 327 -3.26 -10.74 9.45
CA SER A 327 -3.28 -10.79 7.98
C SER A 327 -3.39 -9.39 7.40
N HIS A 328 -3.42 -9.21 6.07
CA HIS A 328 -3.62 -7.89 5.45
C HIS A 328 -4.95 -7.26 5.88
N TYR A 329 -5.99 -8.05 6.15
CA TYR A 329 -7.22 -7.57 6.77
C TYR A 329 -7.03 -6.99 8.17
N SER A 330 -6.11 -7.56 8.96
CA SER A 330 -5.76 -7.04 10.29
C SER A 330 -4.98 -5.72 10.19
N LEU A 331 -4.10 -5.60 9.19
CA LEU A 331 -3.41 -4.34 8.89
C LEU A 331 -4.42 -3.28 8.43
N LEU A 332 -5.31 -3.59 7.48
CA LEU A 332 -6.37 -2.68 7.03
C LEU A 332 -7.22 -2.17 8.19
N ARG A 333 -7.72 -3.08 9.04
CA ARG A 333 -8.47 -2.72 10.25
C ARG A 333 -7.69 -1.74 11.13
N THR A 334 -6.40 -2.01 11.32
CA THR A 334 -5.52 -1.14 12.13
C THR A 334 -5.37 0.24 11.50
N LEU A 335 -5.28 0.34 10.17
CA LEU A 335 -5.21 1.62 9.45
C LEU A 335 -6.52 2.40 9.59
N GLU A 336 -7.67 1.74 9.41
CA GLU A 336 -9.00 2.35 9.61
C GLU A 336 -9.14 2.89 11.05
N ASP A 337 -8.71 2.10 12.05
CA ASP A 337 -8.70 2.52 13.46
C ASP A 337 -7.72 3.67 13.73
N ALA A 338 -6.53 3.65 13.13
CA ALA A 338 -5.48 4.66 13.31
C ALA A 338 -5.84 6.02 12.69
N PHE A 339 -6.58 6.05 11.60
CA PHE A 339 -7.09 7.29 10.99
C PHE A 339 -8.46 7.71 11.56
N GLY A 340 -9.06 6.87 12.39
CA GLY A 340 -10.35 7.14 13.01
C GLY A 340 -11.53 7.09 12.03
N VAL A 341 -11.42 6.27 10.98
CA VAL A 341 -12.46 6.01 9.99
C VAL A 341 -13.67 5.34 10.63
N ASP A 342 -14.88 5.71 10.21
CA ASP A 342 -16.13 5.05 10.61
C ASP A 342 -16.40 3.80 9.76
N GLY A 343 -16.34 2.63 10.40
CA GLY A 343 -16.60 1.35 9.76
C GLY A 343 -15.35 0.65 9.24
N TYR A 344 -15.54 -0.58 8.77
CA TYR A 344 -14.47 -1.47 8.32
C TYR A 344 -14.82 -2.04 6.94
N LEU A 345 -13.88 -2.01 6.01
CA LEU A 345 -14.03 -2.60 4.66
C LEU A 345 -13.92 -4.12 4.71
N GLY A 346 -14.74 -4.80 3.89
CA GLY A 346 -14.68 -6.25 3.68
C GLY A 346 -14.53 -7.06 4.97
N HIS A 347 -13.52 -7.92 5.00
CA HIS A 347 -13.11 -8.80 6.08
C HIS A 347 -12.36 -8.11 7.22
N ALA A 348 -11.97 -6.82 7.11
CA ALA A 348 -11.36 -6.08 8.22
C ALA A 348 -12.29 -6.00 9.45
N LYS A 349 -13.61 -6.15 9.24
CA LYS A 349 -14.62 -6.18 10.30
C LYS A 349 -14.73 -7.52 11.03
N ASP A 350 -14.20 -8.61 10.47
CA ASP A 350 -14.54 -9.98 10.85
C ASP A 350 -13.78 -10.46 12.10
N THR A 351 -14.09 -9.85 13.24
CA THR A 351 -13.46 -10.19 14.52
C THR A 351 -13.73 -11.63 14.95
N ASP A 352 -14.86 -12.21 14.57
CA ASP A 352 -15.18 -13.61 14.90
C ASP A 352 -14.32 -14.59 14.10
N ALA A 353 -13.80 -14.17 12.94
CA ALA A 353 -12.86 -14.93 12.13
C ALA A 353 -11.39 -14.77 12.58
N GLY A 354 -11.14 -13.95 13.61
CA GLY A 354 -9.81 -13.74 14.17
C GLY A 354 -9.09 -12.48 13.70
N VAL A 355 -9.72 -11.64 12.87
CA VAL A 355 -9.15 -10.34 12.48
C VAL A 355 -9.08 -9.42 13.71
N ARG A 356 -7.90 -8.89 13.99
CA ARG A 356 -7.61 -8.10 15.21
C ARG A 356 -6.74 -6.90 14.86
N PRO A 357 -6.95 -5.74 15.50
CA PRO A 357 -6.06 -4.61 15.32
C PRO A 357 -4.67 -4.90 15.94
N MET A 358 -3.62 -4.36 15.33
CA MET A 358 -2.21 -4.54 15.73
C MET A 358 -1.81 -3.62 16.90
N VAL A 359 -2.64 -3.59 17.95
CA VAL A 359 -2.58 -2.60 19.05
C VAL A 359 -1.21 -2.57 19.74
N LYS A 360 -0.56 -3.73 19.97
CA LYS A 360 0.74 -3.75 20.66
C LYS A 360 1.84 -3.10 19.83
N LEU A 361 1.76 -3.21 18.51
CA LEU A 361 2.77 -2.71 17.57
C LEU A 361 2.55 -1.21 17.26
N PHE A 362 1.30 -0.76 17.25
CA PHE A 362 0.91 0.63 16.98
C PHE A 362 0.73 1.49 18.24
N ALA A 363 0.90 0.95 19.44
CA ALA A 363 0.84 1.71 20.67
C ALA A 363 1.76 2.94 20.62
N VAL A 364 1.37 4.02 21.30
CA VAL A 364 2.18 5.23 21.46
C VAL A 364 2.62 5.31 22.92
N GLY A 365 3.92 5.46 23.16
CA GLY A 365 4.49 5.65 24.48
C GLY A 365 3.94 6.91 25.11
N ARG A 366 3.53 6.81 26.39
CA ARG A 366 3.08 7.97 27.17
C ARG A 366 4.24 8.88 27.57
#